data_AF-A0A124HNX2-F1
#
_entry.id   AF-A0A124HNX2-F1
#
_cell.length_a   1.000
_cell.length_b   1.000
_cell.length_c   1.000
_cell.angle_alpha   90.00
_cell.angle_beta   90.00
_cell.angle_gamma   90.00
#
_symmetry.space_group_name_H-M   'P 1'
#
loop_
_entity.id
_entity.type
_entity.pdbx_description
1 polymer ?
#
loop_
_entity_poly.entity_id
_entity_poly.type
_entity_poly.pdbx_seq_one_letter_code
_entity_poly.pdbx_strand_id
1 'polypeptide(L)' 'MFVGDLLHSPVQILRPGCSSCFCLDPGQAARTRQRVLQRAAEERALVVPAHFGGAGAVEVREAAHGFSLHRWAA' A
#
# COMPACT_ATOMS: atom_id res chain seq x y z
N MET A 1 -7.15 8.09 -0.11
CA MET A 1 -5.85 8.49 0.47
C MET A 1 -4.80 8.48 -0.64
N PHE A 2 -4.29 9.66 -1.01
CA PHE A 2 -3.16 9.78 -1.93
C PHE A 2 -1.86 9.52 -1.16
N VAL A 3 -1.09 8.53 -1.58
CA VAL A 3 0.09 8.07 -0.81
C VAL A 3 1.42 8.26 -1.55
N GLY A 4 1.39 8.82 -2.76
CA GLY A 4 2.60 9.06 -3.56
C GLY A 4 3.42 7.78 -3.78
N ASP A 5 4.72 7.88 -3.53
CA ASP A 5 5.71 6.82 -3.79
C ASP A 5 5.79 5.78 -2.68
N LEU A 6 4.80 5.77 -1.77
CA LEU A 6 4.73 4.78 -0.70
C LEU A 6 4.70 3.35 -1.26
N LEU A 7 4.06 3.15 -2.41
CA LEU A 7 3.88 1.87 -3.09
C LEU A 7 4.26 1.99 -4.57
N HIS A 8 5.15 1.13 -5.01
CA HIS A 8 5.61 0.97 -6.39
C HIS A 8 5.04 -0.28 -7.06
N SER A 9 4.58 -1.26 -6.27
CA SER A 9 3.93 -2.47 -6.77
C SER A 9 2.89 -2.99 -5.78
N PRO A 10 1.80 -3.63 -6.25
CA PRO A 10 0.79 -4.25 -5.38
C PRO A 10 1.36 -5.27 -4.38
N VAL A 11 2.51 -5.87 -4.69
CA VAL A 11 3.20 -6.78 -3.76
C VAL A 11 3.54 -6.08 -2.43
N GLN A 12 3.75 -4.77 -2.43
CA GLN A 12 4.07 -4.01 -1.23
C GLN A 12 2.86 -3.76 -0.32
N ILE A 13 1.64 -4.03 -0.79
CA ILE A 13 0.44 -4.10 0.05
C ILE A 13 0.40 -5.47 0.73
N LEU A 14 0.54 -6.55 -0.05
CA LEU A 14 0.53 -7.93 0.45
C LEU A 14 1.71 -8.22 1.39
N ARG A 15 2.86 -7.58 1.14
CA ARG A 15 4.11 -7.73 1.87
C ARG A 15 4.73 -6.35 2.14
N PRO A 16 4.27 -5.62 3.17
CA PRO A 16 4.76 -4.27 3.49
C PRO A 16 6.26 -4.17 3.81
N GLY A 17 6.91 -5.29 4.11
CA GLY A 17 8.37 -5.35 4.31
C GLY A 17 9.20 -5.31 3.02
N CYS A 18 8.61 -5.54 1.84
CA CYS A 18 9.35 -5.57 0.57
C CYS A 18 9.73 -4.15 0.12
N SER A 19 11.00 -3.83 -0.02
CA SER A 19 11.43 -2.51 -0.52
C SER A 19 11.65 -2.50 -2.03
N SER A 20 11.61 -1.31 -2.63
CA SER A 20 12.10 -1.08 -4.00
C SER A 20 13.51 -0.48 -3.93
N CYS A 21 14.19 -0.39 -5.08
CA CYS A 21 15.47 0.32 -5.21
C CYS A 21 15.35 1.84 -4.96
N PHE A 22 14.13 2.37 -4.88
CA PHE A 22 13.85 3.79 -4.61
C PHE A 22 13.64 4.08 -3.12
N CYS A 23 13.59 3.05 -2.25
CA CYS A 23 13.53 3.26 -0.80
C CYS A 23 14.92 3.66 -0.27
N LEU A 24 15.08 4.94 0.08
CA LEU A 24 16.32 5.44 0.68
C LEU A 24 16.66 4.75 2.02
N ASP A 25 15.66 4.59 2.89
CA ASP A 25 15.75 3.77 4.10
C ASP A 25 14.68 2.65 4.02
N PRO A 26 15.08 1.40 3.72
CA PRO A 26 14.16 0.27 3.61
C PRO A 26 13.36 0.01 4.89
N GLY A 27 13.96 0.18 6.06
CA GLY A 27 13.32 -0.08 7.34
C GLY A 27 12.27 0.97 7.67
N GLN A 28 12.60 2.26 7.48
CA GLN A 28 11.65 3.35 7.65
C GLN A 28 10.50 3.24 6.64
N ALA A 29 10.80 2.94 5.37
CA ALA A 29 9.80 2.79 4.32
C ALA A 29 8.78 1.68 4.64
N ALA A 30 9.26 0.52 5.12
CA ALA A 30 8.40 -0.59 5.52
C ALA A 30 7.47 -0.21 6.69
N ARG A 31 8.02 0.41 7.74
CA ARG A 31 7.22 0.88 8.90
C ARG A 31 6.17 1.91 8.50
N THR A 32 6.53 2.83 7.60
CA THR A 32 5.59 3.83 7.10
C THR A 32 4.50 3.21 6.25
N ARG A 33 4.82 2.24 5.38
CA ARG A 33 3.82 1.47 4.63
C ARG A 33 2.84 0.77 5.54
N GLN A 34 3.32 0.04 6.55
CA GLN A 34 2.45 -0.66 7.49
C GLN A 34 1.48 0.30 8.18
N ARG A 35 1.97 1.42 8.70
CA ARG A 35 1.13 2.41 9.39
C ARG A 35 0.05 3.01 8.48
N VAL A 36 0.40 3.33 7.24
CA VAL A 36 -0.53 3.95 6.29
C VAL A 36 -1.54 2.94 5.76
N LEU A 37 -1.11 1.71 5.46
CA LEU A 37 -2.01 0.63 5.03
C LEU A 37 -2.98 0.22 6.13
N GLN A 38 -2.52 0.18 7.38
CA GLN A 38 -3.35 -0.06 8.55
C GLN A 38 -4.46 0.98 8.65
N ARG A 39 -4.09 2.27 8.61
CA ARG A 39 -5.05 3.36 8.62
C ARG A 39 -6.04 3.28 7.45
N ALA A 40 -5.56 2.98 6.24
CA ALA A 40 -6.42 2.85 5.08
C ALA A 40 -7.42 1.68 5.22
N ALA A 41 -7.01 0.56 5.83
CA ALA A 41 -7.88 -0.57 6.08
C ALA A 41 -8.95 -0.24 7.14
N GLU A 42 -8.57 0.42 8.23
CA GLU A 42 -9.47 0.88 9.30
C GLU A 42 -10.51 1.87 8.77
N GLU A 43 -10.08 2.86 7.99
CA GLU A 43 -10.94 3.90 7.41
C GLU A 43 -11.71 3.43 6.17
N ARG A 44 -11.46 2.21 5.68
CA ARG A 44 -11.99 1.70 4.40
C ARG A 44 -11.70 2.65 3.23
N ALA A 45 -10.53 3.27 3.27
CA ALA A 45 -10.12 4.26 2.28
C ALA A 45 -9.51 3.58 1.04
N LEU A 46 -9.79 4.16 -0.13
CA LEU A 46 -9.02 3.84 -1.34
C LEU A 46 -7.59 4.35 -1.16
N VAL A 47 -6.60 3.49 -1.42
CA VAL A 47 -5.19 3.84 -1.50
C VAL A 47 -4.87 4.19 -2.95
N VAL A 48 -4.30 5.37 -3.18
CA VAL A 48 -3.95 5.90 -4.51
C VAL A 48 -2.44 6.15 -4.59
N PRO A 49 -1.65 5.19 -5.08
CA PRO A 49 -0.19 5.34 -5.26
C PRO A 49 0.15 6.07 -6.56
N ALA A 50 1.34 6.68 -6.61
CA ALA A 50 1.80 7.38 -7.82
C ALA A 50 2.14 6.45 -9.00
N HIS A 51 2.44 5.18 -8.73
CA HIS A 51 3.05 4.27 -9.72
C HIS A 51 2.17 3.07 -10.10
N PHE A 52 0.94 2.98 -9.59
CA PHE A 52 0.05 1.89 -9.97
C PHE A 52 -0.57 2.20 -11.33
N GLY A 53 -0.39 1.31 -12.31
CA GLY A 53 -1.05 1.41 -13.61
C GLY A 53 -2.53 1.00 -13.56
N GLY A 54 -3.27 1.28 -14.64
CA GLY A 54 -4.68 0.90 -14.78
C GLY A 54 -5.61 1.72 -13.87
N ALA A 55 -6.44 1.03 -13.08
CA ALA A 55 -7.39 1.61 -12.12
C ALA A 55 -6.75 2.61 -11.13
N GLY A 56 -5.43 2.53 -10.91
CA GLY A 56 -4.65 3.52 -10.16
C GLY A 56 -4.92 3.59 -8.65
N ALA A 57 -6.03 3.01 -8.17
CA ALA A 57 -6.41 2.99 -6.77
C ALA A 57 -7.03 1.65 -6.36
N VAL A 58 -6.81 1.27 -5.11
CA VAL A 58 -7.29 0.00 -4.55
C VAL A 58 -7.74 0.16 -3.10
N GLU A 59 -8.83 -0.50 -2.75
CA GLU A 59 -9.23 -0.66 -1.35
C GLU A 59 -8.41 -1.77 -0.71
N VAL A 60 -7.82 -1.46 0.44
CA VAL A 60 -7.03 -2.40 1.24
C VAL A 60 -7.86 -2.88 2.43
N ARG A 61 -7.75 -4.17 2.75
CA ARG A 61 -8.40 -4.79 3.92
C ARG A 61 -7.37 -5.48 4.78
N GLU A 62 -7.63 -5.56 6.09
CA GLU A 62 -6.91 -6.48 6.97
C GLU A 62 -7.17 -7.93 6.53
N ALA A 63 -6.15 -8.76 6.71
CA ALA A 63 -6.19 -10.20 6.57
C ALA A 63 -5.44 -10.84 7.76
N ALA A 64 -5.62 -12.14 7.96
CA ALA A 64 -5.02 -12.86 9.10
C ALA A 64 -3.51 -12.62 9.28
N HIS A 65 -2.77 -12.37 8.19
CA HIS A 65 -1.32 -12.15 8.19
C HIS A 65 -0.88 -10.89 7.42
N GLY A 66 -1.64 -9.79 7.53
CA GLY A 66 -1.27 -8.50 6.94
C GLY A 66 -2.44 -7.87 6.19
N PHE A 67 -2.26 -7.59 4.90
CA PHE A 67 -3.27 -6.90 4.10
C PHE A 67 -3.66 -7.69 2.85
N SER A 68 -4.88 -7.47 2.38
CA SER A 68 -5.40 -7.98 1.12
C SER A 68 -5.87 -6.85 0.21
N LEU A 69 -5.85 -7.11 -1.09
CA LEU A 69 -6.41 -6.24 -2.12
C LEU A 69 -7.90 -6.60 -2.27
N HIS A 70 -8.80 -5.63 -2.11
CA HIS A 70 -10.24 -5.89 -2.16
C HIS A 70 -10.88 -5.49 -3.49
N ARG A 71 -11.12 -4.20 -3.69
CA ARG A 71 -11.69 -3.65 -4.94
C ARG A 71 -10.75 -2.62 -5.53
N TRP A 72 -10.51 -2.73 -6.83
CA TRP A 72 -9.86 -1.69 -7.60
C TRP A 72 -10.89 -0.61 -7.96
N ALA A 73 -10.46 0.64 -8.02
CA ALA A 73 -11.29 1.73 -8.51
C ALA A 73 -11.47 1.59 -10.02
N ALA A 74 -12.49 0.83 -10.44
CA ALA A 74 -12.95 0.80 -11.82
C ALA A 74 -13.79 2.05 -12.13
#